data_AF-A0A7I8DEC9-F1
#
_entry.id   AF-A0A7I8DEC9-F1
#
_cell.length_a   1.000
_cell.length_b   1.000
_cell.length_c   1.000
_cell.angle_alpha   90.00
_cell.angle_beta   90.00
_cell.angle_gamma   90.00
#
_symmetry.space_group_name_H-M   'P 1'
#
loop_
_entity.id
_entity.type
_entity.pdbx_description
1 polymer ?
#
loop_
_entity_poly.entity_id
_entity_poly.type
_entity_poly.pdbx_seq_one_letter_code
_entity_poly.pdbx_strand_id
1 'polypeptide(L)' 'MGDFAELKGKTVALLGYDNIAIEQAKKLRELGIKVIIGVREGWNEEAAKQDGFQVFNLHEAVAQADIIQVW' A
#
# COMPACT_ATOMS: atom_id res chain seq x y z
N MET A 1 12.63 13.35 -12.01
CA MET A 1 12.44 11.97 -11.51
C MET A 1 12.78 12.00 -10.03
N GLY A 2 11.79 11.87 -9.16
CA GLY A 2 12.06 11.81 -7.71
C GLY A 2 12.78 10.50 -7.40
N ASP A 3 13.86 10.57 -6.63
CA ASP A 3 14.62 9.39 -6.27
C ASP A 3 13.87 8.59 -5.20
N PHE A 4 13.35 7.42 -5.56
CA PHE A 4 12.69 6.51 -4.62
C PHE A 4 13.71 5.60 -3.89
N ALA A 5 15.01 5.87 -4.03
CA ALA A 5 16.07 5.11 -3.35
C ALA A 5 15.84 5.01 -1.83
N GLU A 6 15.33 6.05 -1.19
CA GLU A 6 15.05 6.07 0.25
C GLU A 6 13.92 5.11 0.69
N LEU A 7 13.09 4.66 -0.27
CA LEU A 7 12.01 3.71 -0.02
C LEU A 7 12.45 2.25 -0.17
N LYS A 8 13.64 1.99 -0.73
CA LYS A 8 14.12 0.62 -0.92
C LYS A 8 14.32 -0.07 0.43
N GLY A 9 13.79 -1.29 0.54
CA GLY A 9 13.85 -2.08 1.78
C GLY A 9 12.84 -1.66 2.85
N LYS A 10 12.08 -0.59 2.65
CA LYS A 10 10.98 -0.18 3.53
C LYS A 10 9.66 -0.82 3.10
N THR A 11 8.77 -1.01 4.07
CA THR A 11 7.37 -1.36 3.87
C THR A 11 6.53 -0.08 3.85
N VAL A 12 5.82 0.16 2.74
CA VAL A 12 4.87 1.26 2.61
C VAL A 12 3.45 0.73 2.80
N ALA A 13 2.74 1.22 3.81
CA ALA A 13 1.29 1.01 3.93
C ALA A 13 0.53 2.13 3.22
N LEU A 14 -0.37 1.75 2.32
CA LEU A 14 -1.40 2.64 1.82
C LEU A 14 -2.69 2.38 2.60
N LEU A 15 -3.11 3.36 3.40
CA LEU A 15 -4.37 3.32 4.13
C LEU A 15 -5.44 3.93 3.25
N GLY A 16 -6.13 3.09 2.48
CA GLY A 16 -6.89 3.54 1.33
C GLY A 16 -6.70 2.62 0.13
N TYR A 17 -7.76 2.39 -0.65
CA TYR A 17 -7.69 1.70 -1.93
C TYR A 17 -8.70 2.28 -2.92
N ASP A 18 -8.63 3.60 -3.09
CA ASP A 18 -9.36 4.35 -4.11
C ASP A 18 -8.52 4.47 -5.39
N ASN A 19 -9.00 5.24 -6.38
CA ASN A 19 -8.32 5.37 -7.67
C ASN A 19 -6.88 5.91 -7.55
N ILE A 20 -6.62 6.83 -6.61
CA ILE A 20 -5.28 7.41 -6.46
C ILE A 20 -4.36 6.43 -5.74
N ALA A 21 -4.86 5.78 -4.68
CA ALA A 21 -4.13 4.74 -3.97
C ALA A 21 -3.79 3.56 -4.88
N ILE A 22 -4.69 3.14 -5.78
CA ILE A 22 -4.46 2.06 -6.74
C ILE A 22 -3.28 2.37 -7.66
N GLU A 23 -3.28 3.55 -8.28
CA GLU A 23 -2.20 3.95 -9.20
C GLU A 23 -0.86 4.09 -8.47
N GLN A 24 -0.89 4.65 -7.26
CA GLN A 24 0.30 4.75 -6.41
C GLN A 24 0.84 3.37 -6.00
N ALA A 25 -0.04 2.43 -5.61
CA ALA A 25 0.33 1.08 -5.21
C ALA A 25 1.04 0.34 -6.35
N LYS A 26 0.48 0.42 -7.56
CA LYS A 26 1.04 -0.20 -8.77
C LYS A 26 2.42 0.37 -9.10
N LYS A 27 2.54 1.70 -9.11
CA LYS A 27 3.81 2.38 -9.39
C LYS A 27 4.91 2.01 -8.37
N LEU A 28 4.59 2.02 -7.08
CA LEU A 28 5.56 1.64 -6.04
C LEU A 28 5.98 0.16 -6.19
N ARG A 29 5.04 -0.73 -6.50
CA ARG A 29 5.32 -2.15 -6.74
C ARG A 29 6.20 -2.37 -7.99
N GLU A 30 5.95 -1.65 -9.07
CA GLU A 30 6.80 -1.68 -10.29
C GLU A 30 8.24 -1.23 -10.01
N LEU A 31 8.42 -0.33 -9.04
CA LEU A 31 9.74 0.12 -8.56
C LEU A 31 10.39 -0.86 -7.57
N GLY A 32 9.75 -2.02 -7.31
CA GLY A 32 10.25 -3.04 -6.38
C GLY A 32 10.09 -2.67 -4.91
N ILE A 33 9.25 -1.68 -4.58
CA ILE A 33 8.99 -1.27 -3.20
C ILE A 33 7.90 -2.17 -2.63
N LYS A 34 8.08 -2.62 -1.38
CA LYS A 34 7.08 -3.45 -0.70
C LYS A 34 5.90 -2.58 -0.29
N VAL A 35 4.74 -2.87 -0.87
CA VAL A 35 3.48 -2.19 -0.57
C VAL A 35 2.51 -3.16 0.11
N ILE A 36 1.92 -2.71 1.20
CA ILE A 36 0.78 -3.37 1.86
C ILE A 36 -0.41 -2.41 1.88
N ILE A 37 -1.62 -2.96 1.86
CA ILE A 37 -2.86 -2.18 1.84
C ILE A 37 -3.54 -2.32 3.20
N GLY A 38 -3.84 -1.19 3.82
CA GLY A 38 -4.66 -1.10 5.02
C GLY A 38 -6.03 -0.58 4.67
N VAL A 39 -7.08 -1.39 4.82
CA VAL A 39 -8.45 -0.95 4.61
C VAL A 39 -9.36 -1.46 5.71
N ARG A 40 -10.50 -0.80 5.89
CA ARG A 40 -11.58 -1.34 6.71
C ARG A 40 -12.21 -2.52 5.98
N GLU A 41 -12.54 -3.57 6.72
CA GLU A 41 -13.24 -4.74 6.20
C GLU A 41 -14.47 -4.34 5.36
N GLY A 42 -14.62 -4.96 4.19
CA GLY A 42 -15.70 -4.69 3.24
C GLY A 42 -15.53 -3.42 2.40
N TRP A 43 -14.47 -2.63 2.58
CA TRP A 43 -14.19 -1.44 1.76
C TRP A 43 -13.01 -1.68 0.81
N ASN A 44 -13.30 -1.97 -0.46
CA ASN A 44 -12.31 -2.23 -1.53
C ASN A 44 -11.24 -3.30 -1.22
N GLU A 45 -11.42 -4.06 -0.13
CA GLU A 45 -10.53 -5.11 0.32
C GLU A 45 -10.35 -6.21 -0.72
N GLU A 46 -11.47 -6.70 -1.28
CA GLU A 46 -11.45 -7.75 -2.29
C GLU A 46 -10.74 -7.28 -3.57
N ALA A 47 -10.95 -6.03 -3.98
CA ALA A 47 -10.26 -5.45 -5.13
C ALA A 47 -8.74 -5.40 -4.91
N ALA A 48 -8.28 -4.97 -3.73
CA ALA A 48 -6.86 -4.96 -3.39
C ALA A 48 -6.24 -6.37 -3.36
N LYS A 49 -6.97 -7.37 -2.86
CA LYS A 49 -6.55 -8.79 -2.89
C LYS A 49 -6.46 -9.31 -4.32
N GLN A 50 -7.45 -9.01 -5.17
CA GLN A 50 -7.47 -9.41 -6.58
C GLN A 50 -6.33 -8.78 -7.38
N ASP A 51 -5.95 -7.54 -7.06
CA ASP A 51 -4.77 -6.87 -7.63
C ASP A 51 -3.44 -7.45 -7.12
N GLY A 52 -3.49 -8.42 -6.20
CA GLY A 52 -2.34 -9.18 -5.70
C GLY A 52 -1.58 -8.51 -4.55
N PHE A 53 -2.20 -7.55 -3.85
CA PHE A 53 -1.60 -6.95 -2.67
C PHE A 53 -1.89 -7.77 -1.40
N GLN A 54 -0.99 -7.64 -0.41
CA GLN A 54 -1.28 -8.08 0.95
C GLN A 54 -2.18 -7.03 1.61
N VAL A 55 -3.34 -7.46 2.09
CA VAL A 55 -4.35 -6.58 2.67
C VAL A 55 -4.52 -6.90 4.14
N PHE A 56 -4.56 -5.86 4.96
CA PHE A 56 -4.68 -5.92 6.42
C PHE A 56 -5.74 -4.93 6.90
N ASN A 57 -6.19 -5.11 8.14
CA ASN A 57 -6.93 -4.03 8.80
C ASN A 57 -5.98 -2.83 9.08
N LEU A 58 -6.56 -1.66 9.37
CA LEU A 58 -5.78 -0.43 9.58
C LEU A 58 -4.70 -0.58 10.67
N HIS A 59 -5.02 -1.23 11.78
CA HIS A 59 -4.10 -1.40 12.90
C HIS A 59 -2.89 -2.27 12.51
N GLU A 60 -3.14 -3.39 11.87
CA GLU A 60 -2.09 -4.31 11.38
C GLU A 60 -1.23 -3.69 10.29
N ALA A 61 -1.83 -2.91 9.38
CA ALA A 61 -1.09 -2.22 8.32
C ALA A 61 -0.13 -1.18 8.93
N VAL A 62 -0.61 -0.37 9.88
CA VAL A 62 0.22 0.62 10.59
C VAL A 62 1.36 -0.04 11.35
N ALA A 63 1.10 -1.15 12.05
CA ALA A 63 2.12 -1.86 12.83
C ALA A 63 3.25 -2.46 11.98
N GLN A 64 3.00 -2.76 10.71
CA GLN A 64 3.96 -3.39 9.79
C GLN A 64 4.70 -2.39 8.90
N ALA A 65 4.29 -1.11 8.90
CA ALA A 65 4.78 -0.13 7.95
C ALA A 65 5.90 0.74 8.51
N ASP A 66 6.90 0.99 7.68
CA ASP A 66 7.90 2.03 7.93
C ASP A 66 7.38 3.41 7.50
N ILE A 67 6.50 3.42 6.49
CA ILE A 67 5.93 4.62 5.89
C ILE A 67 4.44 4.39 5.69
N ILE A 68 3.64 5.37 6.11
CA ILE A 68 2.19 5.34 5.98
C ILE A 68 1.78 6.47 5.05
N GLN A 69 1.00 6.15 4.02
CA GLN A 69 0.28 7.12 3.21
C GLN A 69 -1.21 6.93 3.43
N VAL A 70 -1.92 8.03 3.63
CA VAL A 70 -3.37 8.05 3.82
C VAL A 70 -4.00 8.60 2.54
N TRP A 71 -4.93 7.85 1.97
CA TRP A 71 -5.65 8.18 0.74
C TRP A 71 -7.16 8.25 1.01
#